data_AF-A0A4U1GML4-F1
#
_entry.id   AF-A0A4U1GML4-F1
#
_cell.length_a   1.000
_cell.length_b   1.000
_cell.length_c   1.000
_cell.angle_alpha   90.00
_cell.angle_beta   90.00
_cell.angle_gamma   90.00
#
_symmetry.space_group_name_H-M   'P 1'
#
loop_
_entity.id
_entity.type
_entity.pdbx_description
1 polymer ?
#
loop_
_entity_poly.entity_id
_entity_poly.type
_entity_poly.pdbx_seq_one_letter_code
_entity_poly.pdbx_strand_id
1 'polypeptide(L)'
;MKKQKLKKLVKSAKKSIKNTIKSDLINELTSITGKLGQDSKKLTKEIEKGSKQLAKKLSKEIKIDKSTLIETTVEEKAPDALKH
;
A
#
# COMPACT_ATOMS: atom_id res chain seq x y z
N MET A 1 -26.48 6.12 -5.18
CA MET A 1 -25.19 6.01 -5.92
C MET A 1 -23.91 6.30 -5.08
N LYS A 2 -23.96 6.91 -3.90
CA LYS A 2 -22.74 7.26 -3.10
C LYS A 2 -22.05 6.06 -2.41
N LYS A 3 -22.80 5.07 -1.92
CA LYS A 3 -22.27 3.91 -1.16
C LYS A 3 -21.38 2.96 -1.97
N GLN A 4 -21.67 2.74 -3.26
CA GLN A 4 -20.86 1.84 -4.11
C GLN A 4 -19.50 2.45 -4.46
N LYS A 5 -19.45 3.77 -4.74
CA LYS A 5 -18.20 4.49 -5.00
C LYS A 5 -17.28 4.44 -3.78
N LEU A 6 -17.82 4.70 -2.59
CA LEU A 6 -17.07 4.62 -1.33
C LEU A 6 -16.50 3.21 -1.06
N LYS A 7 -17.28 2.15 -1.31
CA LYS A 7 -16.78 0.77 -1.22
C LYS A 7 -15.64 0.49 -2.19
N LYS A 8 -15.69 1.02 -3.42
CA LYS A 8 -14.60 0.89 -4.40
C LYS A 8 -13.34 1.64 -3.96
N LEU A 9 -13.49 2.86 -3.42
CA LEU A 9 -12.37 3.65 -2.88
C LEU A 9 -11.67 2.92 -1.73
N VAL A 10 -12.42 2.43 -0.74
CA VAL A 10 -11.85 1.64 0.37
C VAL A 10 -11.09 0.41 -0.13
N LYS A 11 -11.65 -0.32 -1.11
CA LYS A 11 -10.96 -1.48 -1.71
C LYS A 11 -9.67 -1.08 -2.43
N SER A 12 -9.69 0.04 -3.14
CA SER A 12 -8.51 0.58 -3.84
C SER A 12 -7.42 0.96 -2.84
N ALA A 13 -7.77 1.71 -1.78
CA ALA A 13 -6.86 2.12 -0.73
C ALA A 13 -6.25 0.91 0.00
N LYS A 14 -7.06 -0.10 0.36
CA LYS A 14 -6.55 -1.36 0.94
C LYS A 14 -5.56 -2.08 0.01
N LYS A 15 -5.81 -2.07 -1.30
CA LYS A 15 -4.92 -2.67 -2.30
C LYS A 15 -3.62 -1.88 -2.42
N SER A 16 -3.69 -0.55 -2.38
CA SER A 16 -2.52 0.34 -2.40
C SER A 16 -1.64 0.08 -1.18
N ILE A 17 -2.21 0.18 0.03
CA ILE A 17 -1.51 -0.09 1.30
C ILE A 17 -0.86 -1.47 1.30
N LYS A 18 -1.59 -2.51 0.85
CA LYS A 18 -1.02 -3.86 0.74
C LYS A 18 0.21 -3.90 -0.15
N ASN A 19 0.19 -3.21 -1.29
CA ASN A 19 1.31 -3.21 -2.22
C ASN A 19 2.49 -2.41 -1.67
N THR A 20 2.24 -1.25 -1.07
CA THR A 20 3.25 -0.42 -0.39
C THR A 20 3.96 -1.22 0.69
N ILE A 21 3.21 -1.76 1.67
CA ILE A 21 3.78 -2.59 2.75
C ILE A 21 4.60 -3.75 2.18
N LYS A 22 4.11 -4.43 1.14
CA LYS A 22 4.84 -5.53 0.51
C LYS A 22 6.19 -5.05 -0.05
N SER A 23 6.18 -3.97 -0.82
CA SER A 23 7.39 -3.44 -1.46
C SER A 23 8.39 -2.95 -0.43
N ASP A 24 7.93 -2.22 0.59
CA ASP A 24 8.80 -1.66 1.63
C ASP A 24 9.48 -2.78 2.43
N LEU A 25 8.72 -3.81 2.84
CA LEU A 25 9.27 -4.98 3.51
C LEU A 25 10.32 -5.71 2.65
N ILE A 26 10.06 -5.89 1.35
CA ILE A 26 11.04 -6.53 0.45
C ILE A 26 12.30 -5.68 0.37
N ASN A 27 12.17 -4.36 0.20
CA ASN A 27 13.29 -3.46 0.03
C ASN A 27 14.16 -3.40 1.29
N GLU A 28 13.55 -3.23 2.46
CA GLU A 28 14.27 -3.16 3.74
C GLU A 28 14.98 -4.47 4.05
N LEU A 29 14.26 -5.60 3.98
CA LEU A 29 14.83 -6.90 4.29
C LEU A 29 15.93 -7.28 3.30
N THR A 30 15.73 -7.04 1.99
CA THR A 30 16.75 -7.31 0.98
C THR A 30 17.97 -6.42 1.17
N SER A 31 17.79 -5.15 1.53
CA SER A 31 18.89 -4.23 1.82
C SER A 31 19.72 -4.72 3.02
N ILE A 32 19.06 -5.15 4.11
CA ILE A 32 19.74 -5.70 5.29
C ILE A 32 20.50 -6.97 4.92
N THR A 33 19.87 -7.91 4.21
CA THR A 33 20.55 -9.17 3.84
C THR A 33 21.68 -8.95 2.84
N GLY A 34 21.55 -7.99 1.93
CA GLY A 34 22.62 -7.61 1.00
C GLY A 34 23.83 -7.02 1.72
N LYS A 35 23.61 -6.17 2.74
CA LYS A 35 24.69 -5.65 3.60
C LYS A 35 25.42 -6.75 4.38
N LEU A 36 24.75 -7.88 4.62
CA LEU A 36 25.34 -9.06 5.28
C LEU A 36 25.95 -10.06 4.28
N GLY A 37 25.98 -9.76 2.99
CA GLY A 37 26.46 -10.68 1.93
C GLY A 37 25.60 -11.94 1.79
N GLN A 38 24.32 -11.86 2.17
CA GLN A 38 23.35 -12.97 2.14
C GLN A 38 22.34 -12.80 0.99
N ASP A 39 22.76 -12.28 -0.16
CA ASP A 39 21.95 -12.02 -1.35
C ASP A 39 21.66 -13.29 -2.19
N SER A 40 21.46 -14.43 -1.53
CA SER A 40 21.13 -15.67 -2.22
C SER A 40 19.69 -15.66 -2.76
N LYS A 41 19.50 -16.22 -3.97
CA LYS A 41 18.18 -16.37 -4.61
C LYS A 41 17.15 -17.09 -3.73
N LYS A 42 17.60 -18.02 -2.87
CA LYS A 42 16.73 -18.73 -1.93
C LYS A 42 16.20 -17.78 -0.86
N LEU A 43 17.08 -16.99 -0.26
CA LEU A 43 16.69 -16.03 0.77
C LEU A 43 15.78 -14.92 0.21
N THR A 44 16.11 -14.37 -0.97
CA THR A 44 15.26 -13.37 -1.65
C THR A 44 13.83 -13.89 -1.87
N LYS A 45 13.68 -15.15 -2.31
CA LYS A 45 12.35 -15.76 -2.49
C LYS A 45 11.58 -15.91 -1.16
N GLU A 46 12.27 -16.22 -0.08
CA GLU A 46 11.64 -16.32 1.25
C GLU A 46 11.21 -14.94 1.77
N ILE A 47 12.04 -13.91 1.57
CA ILE A 47 11.68 -12.50 1.86
C ILE A 47 10.43 -12.09 1.06
N GLU A 48 10.40 -12.36 -0.25
CA GLU A 48 9.25 -12.02 -1.10
C GLU A 48 7.96 -12.71 -0.65
N LYS A 49 8.03 -14.01 -0.34
CA LYS A 49 6.86 -14.78 0.13
C LYS A 49 6.40 -14.29 1.51
N GLY A 50 7.31 -14.13 2.46
CA GLY A 50 7.02 -13.65 3.80
C GLY A 50 6.39 -12.26 3.77
N SER A 51 6.99 -11.33 3.03
CA SER A 51 6.48 -9.97 2.83
C SER A 51 5.09 -9.97 2.21
N LYS A 52 4.85 -10.80 1.19
CA LYS A 52 3.52 -10.96 0.56
C LYS A 52 2.47 -11.46 1.55
N GLN A 53 2.81 -12.42 2.40
CA GLN A 53 1.90 -12.97 3.39
C GLN A 53 1.59 -11.95 4.49
N LEU A 54 2.62 -11.26 5.00
CA LEU A 54 2.48 -10.25 6.04
C LEU A 54 1.64 -9.06 5.55
N ALA A 55 1.95 -8.52 4.37
CA ALA A 55 1.17 -7.44 3.77
C ALA A 55 -0.31 -7.84 3.57
N LYS A 56 -0.59 -9.11 3.20
CA LYS A 56 -1.96 -9.62 3.09
C LYS A 56 -2.67 -9.65 4.46
N LYS A 57 -1.99 -10.04 5.54
CA LYS A 57 -2.55 -10.04 6.90
C LYS A 57 -2.84 -8.60 7.33
N LEU A 58 -1.85 -7.72 7.26
CA LEU A 58 -1.98 -6.32 7.67
C LEU A 58 -3.08 -5.58 6.91
N SER A 59 -3.18 -5.74 5.57
CA SER A 59 -4.22 -5.09 4.78
C SER A 59 -5.66 -5.49 5.14
N LYS A 60 -5.85 -6.65 5.78
CA LYS A 60 -7.17 -7.08 6.27
C LYS A 60 -7.51 -6.39 7.59
N GLU A 61 -6.54 -6.34 8.51
CA GLU A 61 -6.70 -5.76 9.85
C GLU A 61 -6.83 -4.23 9.82
N ILE A 62 -6.21 -3.57 8.83
CA ILE A 62 -6.30 -2.12 8.69
C ILE A 62 -7.74 -1.71 8.37
N LYS A 63 -8.34 -0.97 9.33
CA LYS A 63 -9.61 -0.28 9.17
C LYS A 63 -9.32 1.10 8.59
N ILE A 64 -9.75 1.32 7.35
CA ILE A 64 -9.63 2.63 6.70
C ILE A 64 -10.86 3.44 7.08
N ASP A 65 -10.64 4.58 7.72
CA ASP A 65 -11.70 5.54 7.98
C ASP A 65 -12.27 6.04 6.65
N LYS A 66 -13.60 6.02 6.53
CA LYS A 66 -14.26 6.37 5.27
C LYS A 66 -14.35 7.87 5.08
N SER A 67 -14.29 8.65 6.16
CA SER A 67 -14.35 10.10 6.11
C SER A 67 -13.06 10.67 5.51
N THR A 68 -11.90 10.10 5.88
CA THR A 68 -10.59 10.52 5.35
C THR A 68 -10.43 10.24 3.85
N LEU A 69 -11.10 9.20 3.33
CA LEU A 69 -11.10 8.89 1.89
C LEU A 69 -11.98 9.83 1.06
N ILE A 70 -12.93 10.54 1.68
CA ILE A 70 -13.83 11.46 0.98
C ILE A 70 -13.14 12.81 0.80
N GLU A 71 -12.43 13.31 1.82
CA GLU A 71 -11.66 14.55 1.76
C GLU A 71 -10.60 14.52 0.64
N THR A 72 -9.84 13.43 0.52
CA THR A 72 -8.81 13.31 -0.53
C THR A 72 -9.39 13.36 -1.95
N THR A 73 -10.63 12.90 -2.16
CA THR A 73 -11.28 12.94 -3.48
C THR A 73 -11.94 14.26 -3.82
N VAL A 74 -12.19 15.12 -2.83
CA VAL A 74 -12.69 16.48 -3.07
C VAL A 74 -11.51 17.41 -3.36
N GLU A 75 -10.34 17.15 -2.77
CA GLU A 75 -9.14 17.96 -2.99
C GLU A 75 -8.45 17.70 -4.34
N GLU A 76 -8.62 16.52 -4.95
CA GLU A 76 -8.14 16.24 -6.32
C GLU A 76 -9.14 16.67 -7.41
N LYS A 77 -10.32 17.21 -7.05
CA LYS A 77 -11.27 17.79 -8.01
C LYS A 77 -11.72 19.18 -7.60
N ALA A 78 -10.84 20.12 -7.93
CA ALA A 78 -11.04 21.55 -8.22
C ALA A 78 -10.67 22.53 -7.11
N PRO A 79 -10.00 23.66 -7.44
CA PRO A 79 -9.96 24.25 -8.79
C PRO A 79 -8.55 24.61 -9.30
N ASP A 80 -8.22 24.10 -10.49
CA ASP A 80 -7.48 24.92 -11.45
C ASP A 80 -8.49 25.92 -12.01
N ALA A 81 -8.68 27.00 -11.26
CA ALA A 81 -9.38 28.21 -11.67
C ALA A 81 -8.77 29.37 -10.87
N LEU A 82 -7.49 29.66 -11.10
CA LEU A 82 -6.89 31.00 -10.97
C LEU A 82 -5.37 30.95 -11.22
N LYS A 83 -4.95 31.70 -12.26
CA LYS A 83 -3.59 32.16 -12.70
C LYS A 83 -3.20 31.60 -14.08
N HIS A 84 -2.96 32.38 -15.14
CA HIS A 84 -2.67 33.82 -15.32
C HIS A 84 -3.35 34.33 -16.60
#